data_AF-J9R6H6-F1
#
_entry.id   AF-J9R6H6-F1
#
_cell.length_a   1.000
_cell.length_b   1.000
_cell.length_c   1.000
_cell.angle_alpha   90.00
_cell.angle_beta   90.00
_cell.angle_gamma   90.00
#
_symmetry.space_group_name_H-M   'P 1'
#
loop_
_entity.id
_entity.type
_entity.pdbx_description
1 polymer ?
#
loop_
_entity_poly.entity_id
_entity_poly.type
_entity_poly.pdbx_seq_one_letter_code
_entity_poly.pdbx_strand_id
1 'polypeptide(L)'
;MKKILLAVFLMATVTVSKAQSILGKYEQSALDAPDEYKHSEDDVVITRDAKASKKIWIANLIPNSRFYAILDTKGERGSSYSVPKQTAGSYRINLGCIVFNNDDEDGGRLTISLNNKADCLDNYGPVSVGKDGVSVGGIKIGSNGTVRAKGVDIGRNRIKVDAKEVIVGIQYIGHKK
;
A
#
# COMPACT_ATOMS: atom_id res chain seq x y z
N MET A 1 -49.22 38.49 29.62
CA MET A 1 -47.75 38.44 29.75
C MET A 1 -47.25 37.09 29.25
N LYS A 2 -46.06 37.09 28.65
CA LYS A 2 -45.58 36.22 27.57
C LYS A 2 -45.42 34.74 27.96
N LYS A 3 -45.83 33.88 27.03
CA LYS A 3 -45.70 32.42 27.07
C LYS A 3 -44.22 32.04 27.13
N ILE A 4 -43.85 31.29 28.16
CA ILE A 4 -42.57 30.59 28.27
C ILE A 4 -42.67 29.39 27.32
N LEU A 5 -41.98 29.44 26.20
CA LEU A 5 -41.69 28.26 25.38
C LEU A 5 -40.19 28.22 25.19
N LEU A 6 -39.59 27.39 26.04
CA LEU A 6 -38.19 27.05 26.11
C LEU A 6 -37.77 26.48 24.75
N ALA A 7 -37.11 27.30 23.93
CA ALA A 7 -36.50 26.85 22.68
C ALA A 7 -35.26 26.03 23.04
N VAL A 8 -35.45 24.72 23.25
CA VAL A 8 -34.37 23.74 23.26
C VAL A 8 -33.85 23.65 21.82
N PHE A 9 -32.92 24.54 21.47
CA PHE A 9 -32.05 24.34 20.32
C PHE A 9 -31.12 23.17 20.68
N LEU A 10 -31.60 21.96 20.41
CA LEU A 10 -30.75 20.78 20.31
C LEU A 10 -29.77 21.09 19.16
N MET A 11 -28.58 21.60 19.49
CA MET A 11 -27.44 21.52 18.60
C MET A 11 -27.13 20.02 18.47
N ALA A 12 -27.77 19.36 17.52
CA ALA A 12 -27.30 18.11 17.00
C ALA A 12 -25.94 18.42 16.37
N THR A 13 -24.87 18.26 17.16
CA THR A 13 -23.52 18.10 16.66
C THR A 13 -23.55 16.85 15.80
N VAL A 14 -23.84 17.02 14.51
CA VAL A 14 -23.57 16.00 13.52
C VAL A 14 -22.06 15.86 13.52
N THR A 15 -21.53 14.92 14.30
CA THR A 15 -20.19 14.40 14.10
C THR A 15 -20.23 13.68 12.77
N VAL A 16 -20.13 14.46 11.69
CA VAL A 16 -19.83 13.92 10.37
C VAL A 16 -18.43 13.36 10.51
N SER A 17 -18.32 12.09 10.88
CA SER A 17 -17.10 11.30 10.72
C SER A 17 -16.80 11.30 9.24
N LYS A 18 -16.08 12.33 8.78
CA LYS A 18 -15.62 12.42 7.40
C LYS A 18 -14.64 11.28 7.24
N ALA A 19 -15.09 10.18 6.64
CA ALA A 19 -14.19 9.15 6.14
C ALA A 19 -13.08 9.87 5.38
N GLN A 20 -11.85 9.74 5.87
CA GLN A 20 -10.73 10.47 5.30
C GLN A 20 -10.54 10.04 3.84
N SER A 21 -10.23 11.01 2.99
CA SER A 21 -10.00 10.75 1.57
C SER A 21 -8.54 10.36 1.36
N ILE A 22 -8.25 9.38 0.50
CA ILE A 22 -6.89 9.09 0.03
C ILE A 22 -6.26 10.24 -0.78
N LEU A 23 -7.04 11.25 -1.17
CA LEU A 23 -6.51 12.38 -1.94
C LEU A 23 -5.71 13.32 -1.01
N GLY A 24 -4.54 13.77 -1.47
CA GLY A 24 -3.70 14.68 -0.70
C GLY A 24 -2.21 14.50 -0.97
N LYS A 25 -1.41 15.13 -0.11
CA LYS A 25 0.03 14.97 -0.05
C LYS A 25 0.40 14.07 1.13
N TYR A 26 1.44 13.27 0.94
CA TYR A 26 1.91 12.32 1.93
C TYR A 26 3.39 12.54 2.18
N GLU A 27 3.72 12.76 3.45
CA GLU A 27 5.10 12.82 3.91
C GLU A 27 5.68 11.41 3.98
N GLN A 28 6.89 11.23 3.46
CA GLN A 28 7.57 9.95 3.50
C GLN A 28 8.04 9.62 4.92
N SER A 29 7.57 8.48 5.45
CA SER A 29 8.06 7.91 6.71
C SER A 29 9.07 6.78 6.46
N ALA A 30 8.84 5.96 5.42
CA ALA A 30 9.80 4.95 4.99
C ALA A 30 9.75 4.73 3.48
N LEU A 31 10.93 4.47 2.89
CA LEU A 31 11.08 4.10 1.49
C LEU A 31 12.14 3.00 1.37
N ASP A 32 11.75 1.89 0.79
CA ASP A 32 12.67 0.86 0.30
C ASP A 32 12.52 0.77 -1.23
N ALA A 33 13.62 0.96 -1.95
CA ALA A 33 13.61 1.05 -3.40
C ALA A 33 15.01 0.72 -3.96
N PRO A 34 15.14 0.35 -5.25
CA PRO A 34 16.44 0.35 -5.93
C PRO A 34 17.15 1.69 -5.79
N ASP A 35 18.48 1.70 -5.78
CA ASP A 35 19.29 2.90 -5.49
C ASP A 35 18.94 4.10 -6.41
N GLU A 36 18.59 3.82 -7.67
CA GLU A 36 18.14 4.83 -8.65
C GLU A 36 16.83 5.55 -8.29
N TYR A 37 16.07 5.04 -7.31
CA TYR A 37 14.79 5.59 -6.85
C TYR A 37 14.78 5.99 -5.37
N LYS A 38 15.86 5.80 -4.61
CA LYS A 38 15.92 6.10 -3.16
C LYS A 38 15.92 7.59 -2.81
N HIS A 39 16.27 8.45 -3.76
CA HIS A 39 16.49 9.89 -3.52
C HIS A 39 15.32 10.78 -3.96
N SER A 40 14.08 10.26 -3.97
CA SER A 40 12.93 11.13 -4.16
C SER A 40 12.68 11.93 -2.89
N GLU A 41 13.10 13.19 -2.85
CA GLU A 41 12.88 14.12 -1.73
C GLU A 41 11.46 14.74 -1.73
N ASP A 42 10.62 14.37 -2.70
CA ASP A 42 9.31 14.96 -2.88
C ASP A 42 8.19 14.14 -2.19
N ASP A 43 7.29 14.84 -1.50
CA ASP A 43 6.06 14.24 -0.98
C ASP A 43 5.29 13.54 -2.10
N VAL A 44 4.78 12.34 -1.81
CA VAL A 44 3.89 11.63 -2.73
C VAL A 44 2.55 12.37 -2.81
N VAL A 45 2.08 12.61 -4.03
CA VAL A 45 0.81 13.32 -4.27
C VAL A 45 -0.19 12.40 -4.94
N ILE A 46 -1.38 12.28 -4.33
CA ILE A 46 -2.51 11.51 -4.86
C ILE A 46 -3.62 12.45 -5.30
N THR A 47 -4.01 12.33 -6.58
CA THR A 47 -5.10 13.08 -7.19
C THR A 47 -6.13 12.17 -7.82
N ARG A 48 -7.37 12.65 -7.97
CA ARG A 48 -8.43 11.91 -8.68
C ARG A 48 -8.28 12.09 -10.19
N ASP A 49 -8.55 11.05 -10.95
CA ASP A 49 -8.67 11.17 -12.41
C ASP A 49 -9.93 11.96 -12.78
N ALA A 50 -9.80 12.91 -13.71
CA ALA A 50 -10.89 13.80 -14.11
C ALA A 50 -12.04 13.07 -14.83
N LYS A 51 -11.78 11.90 -15.42
CA LYS A 51 -12.74 11.16 -16.26
C LYS A 51 -13.20 9.86 -15.63
N ALA A 52 -12.44 9.29 -14.68
CA ALA A 52 -12.73 8.01 -14.07
C ALA A 52 -12.72 8.08 -12.53
N SER A 53 -13.90 7.99 -11.91
CA SER A 53 -14.08 8.14 -10.46
C SER A 53 -13.36 7.08 -9.61
N LYS A 54 -13.13 5.88 -10.16
CA LYS A 54 -12.38 4.80 -9.52
C LYS A 54 -10.86 4.90 -9.69
N LYS A 55 -10.38 5.85 -10.49
CA LYS A 55 -8.96 5.98 -10.83
C LYS A 55 -8.33 7.15 -10.09
N ILE A 56 -7.14 6.90 -9.56
CA ILE A 56 -6.29 7.91 -8.94
C ILE A 56 -4.94 7.97 -9.65
N TRP A 57 -4.28 9.13 -9.58
CA TRP A 57 -2.93 9.35 -10.06
C TRP A 57 -1.99 9.60 -8.89
N ILE A 58 -0.84 8.94 -8.93
CA ILE A 58 0.22 9.01 -7.95
C ILE A 58 1.42 9.65 -8.62
N ALA A 59 1.88 10.78 -8.08
CA ALA A 59 3.05 11.50 -8.54
C ALA A 59 4.16 11.46 -7.48
N ASN A 60 5.38 11.80 -7.90
CA ASN A 60 6.56 12.00 -7.06
C ASN A 60 7.15 10.76 -6.36
N LEU A 61 6.47 9.62 -6.37
CA LEU A 61 7.09 8.36 -5.91
C LEU A 61 8.19 7.89 -6.87
N ILE A 62 7.98 8.07 -8.18
CA ILE A 62 8.97 7.79 -9.22
C ILE A 62 9.41 9.14 -9.79
N PRO A 63 10.72 9.46 -9.82
CA PRO A 63 11.21 10.76 -10.24
C PRO A 63 10.65 11.20 -11.61
N ASN A 64 10.17 12.45 -11.68
CA ASN A 64 9.66 13.08 -12.90
C ASN A 64 8.54 12.29 -13.61
N SER A 65 7.76 11.51 -12.86
CA SER A 65 6.72 10.65 -13.43
C SER A 65 5.49 10.56 -12.54
N ARG A 66 4.41 10.05 -13.13
CA ARG A 66 3.21 9.62 -12.43
C ARG A 66 2.70 8.31 -12.99
N PHE A 67 2.00 7.55 -12.15
CA PHE A 67 1.30 6.33 -12.55
C PHE A 67 -0.11 6.35 -11.99
N TYR A 68 -0.97 5.46 -12.47
CA TYR A 68 -2.34 5.37 -11.98
C TYR A 68 -2.62 4.08 -11.24
N ALA A 69 -3.59 4.14 -10.34
CA ALA A 69 -4.16 2.99 -9.65
C ALA A 69 -5.69 3.00 -9.78
N ILE A 70 -6.29 1.82 -9.69
CA ILE A 70 -7.73 1.60 -9.82
C ILE A 70 -8.24 1.07 -8.49
N LEU A 71 -9.30 1.70 -7.97
CA LEU A 71 -9.95 1.30 -6.72
C LEU A 71 -10.41 -0.15 -6.82
N ASP A 72 -9.98 -0.94 -5.85
CA ASP A 72 -10.36 -2.34 -5.70
C ASP A 72 -11.43 -2.46 -4.60
N THR A 73 -11.04 -2.20 -3.35
CA THR A 73 -11.96 -2.25 -2.20
C THR A 73 -12.03 -0.90 -1.49
N LYS A 74 -13.22 -0.50 -1.03
CA LYS A 74 -13.44 0.68 -0.19
C LYS A 74 -14.32 0.32 0.99
N GLY A 75 -13.83 0.57 2.20
CA GLY A 75 -14.55 0.38 3.46
C GLY A 75 -14.43 1.59 4.39
N GLU A 76 -14.97 1.46 5.60
CA GLU A 76 -14.92 2.52 6.61
C GLU A 76 -13.49 2.76 7.11
N ARG A 77 -12.73 1.67 7.31
CA ARG A 77 -11.34 1.71 7.81
C ARG A 77 -10.30 2.08 6.76
N GLY A 78 -10.67 2.17 5.49
CA GLY A 78 -9.70 2.45 4.44
C GLY A 78 -10.10 2.02 3.04
N SER A 79 -9.12 2.01 2.15
CA SER A 79 -9.31 1.63 0.75
C SER A 79 -8.06 0.98 0.17
N SER A 80 -8.25 0.01 -0.72
CA SER A 80 -7.21 -0.63 -1.51
C SER A 80 -7.35 -0.28 -2.99
N TYR A 81 -6.21 -0.13 -3.67
CA TYR A 81 -6.15 0.11 -5.10
C TYR A 81 -5.17 -0.85 -5.75
N SER A 82 -5.54 -1.36 -6.92
CA SER A 82 -4.67 -2.14 -7.79
C SER A 82 -3.89 -1.21 -8.71
N VAL A 83 -2.57 -1.39 -8.80
CA VAL A 83 -1.71 -0.71 -9.78
C VAL A 83 -1.49 -1.67 -10.96
N PRO A 84 -2.15 -1.45 -12.10
CA PRO A 84 -1.96 -2.32 -13.25
C PRO A 84 -0.58 -2.12 -13.88
N LYS A 85 -0.20 -3.09 -14.72
CA LYS A 85 1.04 -3.05 -15.49
C LYS A 85 1.10 -1.79 -16.35
N GLN A 86 2.14 -0.99 -16.17
CA GLN A 86 2.37 0.26 -16.88
C GLN A 86 3.85 0.68 -16.78
N THR A 87 4.24 1.69 -17.53
CA THR A 87 5.57 2.31 -17.41
C THR A 87 5.40 3.72 -16.84
N ALA A 88 6.22 4.06 -15.86
CA ALA A 88 6.27 5.37 -15.24
C ALA A 88 7.71 5.88 -15.32
N GLY A 89 8.00 6.83 -16.22
CA GLY A 89 9.36 7.23 -16.52
C GLY A 89 10.15 6.05 -17.09
N SER A 90 11.30 5.73 -16.47
CA SER A 90 12.09 4.53 -16.79
C SER A 90 11.63 3.27 -16.05
N TYR A 91 10.77 3.40 -15.02
CA TYR A 91 10.38 2.28 -14.18
C TYR A 91 9.22 1.50 -14.78
N ARG A 92 9.41 0.19 -14.96
CA ARG A 92 8.38 -0.72 -15.46
C ARG A 92 7.63 -1.36 -14.28
N ILE A 93 6.41 -0.93 -14.06
CA ILE A 93 5.50 -1.53 -13.08
C ILE A 93 4.84 -2.74 -13.73
N ASN A 94 5.07 -3.93 -13.18
CA ASN A 94 4.43 -5.18 -13.63
C ASN A 94 3.24 -5.55 -12.73
N LEU A 95 3.29 -5.17 -11.44
CA LEU A 95 2.24 -5.34 -10.44
C LEU A 95 2.43 -4.27 -9.36
N GLY A 96 1.36 -3.79 -8.75
CA GLY A 96 1.46 -3.06 -7.50
C GLY A 96 0.11 -2.94 -6.78
N CYS A 97 0.16 -2.50 -5.53
CA CYS A 97 -1.01 -2.19 -4.72
C CYS A 97 -0.80 -0.88 -3.95
N ILE A 98 -1.91 -0.27 -3.55
CA ILE A 98 -1.92 0.86 -2.63
C ILE A 98 -2.95 0.57 -1.55
N VAL A 99 -2.58 0.77 -0.30
CA VAL A 99 -3.48 0.64 0.85
C VAL A 99 -3.47 1.96 1.60
N PHE A 100 -4.66 2.51 1.84
CA PHE A 100 -4.86 3.67 2.68
C PHE A 100 -5.69 3.28 3.90
N ASN A 101 -5.15 3.51 5.08
CA ASN A 101 -5.81 3.26 6.36
C ASN A 101 -6.28 4.59 6.97
N ASN A 102 -7.56 4.68 7.30
CA ASN A 102 -8.20 5.86 7.91
C ASN A 102 -8.02 5.92 9.43
N ASP A 103 -7.69 4.81 10.07
CA ASP A 103 -7.70 4.66 11.53
C ASP A 103 -6.34 5.01 12.18
N ASP A 104 -5.39 5.55 11.40
CA ASP A 104 -4.08 5.95 11.92
C ASP A 104 -4.18 7.31 12.62
N GLU A 105 -3.58 7.42 13.82
CA GLU A 105 -3.69 8.59 14.71
C GLU A 105 -3.23 9.91 14.02
N ASP A 106 -2.36 9.78 13.01
CA ASP A 106 -1.77 10.87 12.23
C ASP A 106 -2.56 11.27 10.96
N GLY A 107 -3.87 11.00 10.91
CA GLY A 107 -4.71 11.48 9.81
C GLY A 107 -4.65 10.66 8.51
N GLY A 108 -4.21 9.41 8.64
CA GLY A 108 -4.30 8.36 7.63
C GLY A 108 -2.94 7.98 7.04
N ARG A 109 -2.68 6.67 7.01
CA ARG A 109 -1.42 6.09 6.52
C ARG A 109 -1.59 5.49 5.13
N LEU A 110 -0.63 5.80 4.27
CA LEU A 110 -0.55 5.32 2.90
C LEU A 110 0.60 4.33 2.77
N THR A 111 0.31 3.14 2.24
CA THR A 111 1.31 2.16 1.84
C THR A 111 1.21 1.93 0.34
N ILE A 112 2.32 2.03 -0.38
CA ILE A 112 2.42 1.72 -1.81
C ILE A 112 3.46 0.63 -1.99
N SER A 113 3.11 -0.41 -2.74
CA SER A 113 4.04 -1.48 -3.10
C SER A 113 4.02 -1.70 -4.60
N LEU A 114 5.16 -1.58 -5.26
CA LEU A 114 5.34 -1.74 -6.71
C LEU A 114 6.38 -2.81 -6.98
N ASN A 115 6.07 -3.79 -7.83
CA ASN A 115 6.91 -4.94 -8.17
C ASN A 115 7.38 -5.81 -6.99
N ASN A 116 6.90 -5.55 -5.77
CA ASN A 116 7.06 -6.47 -4.65
C ASN A 116 5.83 -7.39 -4.55
N LYS A 117 6.05 -8.67 -4.84
CA LYS A 117 5.00 -9.68 -4.78
C LYS A 117 4.52 -9.95 -3.35
N ALA A 118 5.27 -9.65 -2.29
CA ALA A 118 4.87 -10.03 -0.93
C ALA A 118 3.74 -9.14 -0.38
N ASP A 119 3.76 -7.84 -0.65
CA ASP A 119 2.81 -6.89 -0.05
C ASP A 119 1.58 -6.60 -0.93
N CYS A 120 1.55 -7.17 -2.14
CA CYS A 120 0.46 -7.01 -3.09
C CYS A 120 -0.60 -8.13 -3.01
N LEU A 121 -0.58 -8.99 -1.99
CA LEU A 121 -1.34 -10.24 -2.00
C LEU A 121 -2.45 -10.31 -0.94
N ASP A 122 -3.67 -10.12 -1.41
CA ASP A 122 -4.79 -11.03 -1.07
C ASP A 122 -4.68 -12.36 -1.86
N ASN A 123 -3.67 -12.53 -2.72
CA ASN A 123 -3.41 -13.75 -3.47
C ASN A 123 -2.40 -14.65 -2.74
N TYR A 124 -2.83 -15.29 -1.65
CA TYR A 124 -2.19 -16.53 -1.24
C TYR A 124 -2.35 -17.53 -2.38
N GLY A 125 -1.30 -17.75 -3.17
CA GLY A 125 -1.29 -18.83 -4.16
C GLY A 125 -1.67 -20.15 -3.50
N PRO A 126 -2.19 -21.13 -4.26
CA PRO A 126 -2.75 -22.36 -3.70
C PRO A 126 -1.76 -23.02 -2.74
N VAL A 127 -2.25 -23.42 -1.57
CA VAL A 127 -1.47 -24.17 -0.58
C VAL A 127 -1.25 -25.57 -1.14
N SER A 128 0.02 -25.98 -1.25
CA SER A 128 0.39 -27.35 -1.61
C SER A 128 1.10 -28.01 -0.44
N VAL A 129 0.64 -29.20 -0.06
CA VAL A 129 1.22 -30.02 1.01
C VAL A 129 1.70 -31.33 0.40
N GLY A 130 2.96 -31.67 0.62
CA GLY A 130 3.56 -32.91 0.13
C GLY A 130 4.64 -33.45 1.06
N LYS A 131 5.27 -34.56 0.65
CA LYS A 131 6.33 -35.23 1.43
C LYS A 131 7.56 -34.33 1.66
N ASP A 132 7.78 -33.39 0.76
CA ASP A 132 8.89 -32.44 0.82
C ASP A 132 8.55 -31.16 1.61
N GLY A 133 7.35 -31.07 2.18
CA GLY A 133 6.90 -29.95 3.02
C GLY A 133 5.69 -29.17 2.47
N VAL A 134 5.58 -27.90 2.86
CA VAL A 134 4.45 -27.01 2.54
C VAL A 134 4.92 -25.87 1.64
N SER A 135 4.13 -25.55 0.62
CA SER A 135 4.36 -24.40 -0.26
C SER A 135 3.12 -23.51 -0.31
N VAL A 136 3.29 -22.20 -0.13
CA VAL A 136 2.23 -21.20 -0.26
C VAL A 136 2.78 -20.03 -1.08
N GLY A 137 2.17 -19.78 -2.24
CA GLY A 137 2.68 -18.76 -3.17
C GLY A 137 4.16 -18.95 -3.50
N GLY A 138 4.99 -17.96 -3.14
CA GLY A 138 6.45 -17.97 -3.36
C GLY A 138 7.29 -18.47 -2.17
N ILE A 139 6.66 -18.97 -1.11
CA ILE A 139 7.32 -19.46 0.11
C ILE A 139 7.22 -20.98 0.16
N LYS A 140 8.35 -21.65 0.41
CA LYS A 140 8.43 -23.10 0.62
C LYS A 140 9.06 -23.41 1.97
N ILE A 141 8.39 -24.23 2.76
CA ILE A 141 8.87 -24.78 4.02
C ILE A 141 9.13 -26.26 3.81
N GLY A 142 10.40 -26.65 3.87
CA GLY A 142 10.85 -28.03 3.73
C GLY A 142 10.56 -28.87 4.97
N SER A 143 10.29 -30.16 4.80
CA SER A 143 10.10 -31.12 5.90
C SER A 143 11.31 -31.28 6.83
N ASN A 144 12.48 -30.79 6.41
CA ASN A 144 13.73 -30.76 7.18
C ASN A 144 13.95 -29.44 7.96
N GLY A 145 12.98 -28.53 7.95
CA GLY A 145 13.03 -27.21 8.61
C GLY A 145 13.65 -26.09 7.76
N THR A 146 13.98 -26.33 6.49
CA THR A 146 14.49 -25.25 5.61
C THR A 146 13.36 -24.35 5.15
N VAL A 147 13.56 -23.02 5.14
CA VAL A 147 12.60 -22.06 4.58
C VAL A 147 13.23 -21.41 3.36
N ARG A 148 12.51 -21.39 2.25
CA ARG A 148 12.90 -20.69 1.03
C ARG A 148 11.82 -19.71 0.63
N ALA A 149 12.21 -18.46 0.49
CA ALA A 149 11.44 -17.42 -0.17
C ALA A 149 12.34 -16.75 -1.22
N LYS A 150 11.76 -15.91 -2.08
CA LYS A 150 12.55 -15.16 -3.06
C LYS A 150 13.65 -14.36 -2.37
N GLY A 151 14.91 -14.58 -2.75
CA GLY A 151 16.08 -13.94 -2.14
C GLY A 151 16.39 -14.34 -0.69
N VAL A 152 15.69 -15.29 -0.08
CA VAL A 152 15.95 -15.75 1.31
C VAL A 152 15.98 -17.27 1.38
N ASP A 153 17.12 -17.83 1.81
CA ASP A 153 17.30 -19.27 2.09
C ASP A 153 17.75 -19.46 3.55
N ILE A 154 16.87 -20.03 4.37
CA ILE A 154 17.13 -20.39 5.77
C ILE A 154 17.31 -21.90 5.83
N GLY A 155 18.52 -22.33 6.19
CA GLY A 155 18.84 -23.71 6.51
C GLY A 155 19.18 -23.88 7.99
N ARG A 156 19.37 -25.14 8.44
CA ARG A 156 19.59 -25.47 9.86
C ARG A 156 20.66 -24.63 10.57
N ASN A 157 21.74 -24.26 9.86
CA ASN A 157 22.87 -23.51 10.43
C ASN A 157 23.24 -22.24 9.65
N ARG A 158 22.39 -21.79 8.72
CA ARG A 158 22.73 -20.62 7.88
C ARG A 158 21.51 -19.85 7.42
N ILE A 159 21.63 -18.54 7.39
CA ILE A 159 20.70 -17.63 6.74
C ILE A 159 21.45 -16.99 5.58
N LYS A 160 20.90 -17.11 4.37
CA LYS A 160 21.38 -16.40 3.18
C LYS A 160 20.30 -15.45 2.71
N VAL A 161 20.69 -14.18 2.53
CA VAL A 161 19.82 -13.14 2.00
C VAL A 161 20.51 -12.54 0.77
N ASP A 162 19.86 -12.64 -0.38
CA ASP A 162 20.20 -11.87 -1.56
C ASP A 162 19.31 -10.61 -1.59
N ALA A 163 19.84 -9.51 -1.04
CA ALA A 163 19.13 -8.25 -0.94
C ALA A 163 18.61 -7.74 -2.29
N LYS A 164 19.28 -8.08 -3.43
CA LYS A 164 18.84 -7.66 -4.77
C LYS A 164 17.64 -8.47 -5.25
N GLU A 165 17.55 -9.74 -4.88
CA GLU A 165 16.36 -10.56 -5.14
C GLU A 165 15.22 -10.31 -4.16
N VAL A 166 15.52 -9.78 -2.97
CA VAL A 166 14.52 -9.39 -1.97
C VAL A 166 13.89 -8.04 -2.32
N ILE A 167 14.70 -7.04 -2.71
CA ILE A 167 14.25 -5.68 -3.06
C ILE A 167 14.07 -5.59 -4.58
N VAL A 168 12.97 -6.15 -5.10
CA VAL A 168 12.68 -6.14 -6.56
C VAL A 168 11.72 -5.00 -6.94
N GLY A 169 11.52 -4.05 -6.03
CA GLY A 169 10.44 -3.10 -6.14
C GLY A 169 10.58 -1.89 -5.25
N ILE A 170 9.57 -1.03 -5.31
CA ILE A 170 9.45 0.16 -4.47
C ILE A 170 8.39 -0.13 -3.41
N GLN A 171 8.75 0.04 -2.14
CA GLN A 171 7.85 0.07 -1.01
C GLN A 171 7.92 1.44 -0.35
N TYR A 172 6.77 2.07 -0.20
CA TYR A 172 6.65 3.40 0.38
C TYR A 172 5.61 3.37 1.50
N ILE A 173 5.94 4.02 2.61
CA ILE A 173 5.03 4.33 3.70
C ILE A 173 5.04 5.85 3.90
N GLY A 174 3.86 6.46 3.93
CA GLY A 174 3.74 7.87 4.22
C GLY A 174 2.50 8.22 5.02
N HIS A 175 2.58 9.36 5.71
CA HIS A 175 1.50 9.91 6.53
C HIS A 175 0.92 11.12 5.84
N LYS A 176 -0.39 11.30 5.99
CA LYS A 176 -1.07 12.41 5.35
C LYS A 176 -0.66 13.74 6.01
N LYS A 177 -0.29 14.72 5.19
CA LYS A 177 -0.08 16.12 5.62
C LYS A 177 -1.40 16.88 5.77
#